data_AF-A0A232F3K7-F1
#
_entry.id   AF-A0A232F3K7-F1
#
_cell.length_a   1.000
_cell.length_b   1.000
_cell.length_c   1.000
_cell.angle_alpha   90.00
_cell.angle_beta   90.00
_cell.angle_gamma   90.00
#
_symmetry.space_group_name_H-M   'P 1'
#
loop_
_entity.id
_entity.type
_entity.pdbx_description
1 polymer ?
#
loop_
_entity_poly.entity_id
_entity_poly.type
_entity_poly.pdbx_seq_one_letter_code
_entity_poly.pdbx_strand_id
1 'polypeptide(L)'
;MSNVCSNVDHKCLLCFLIIVVILVNLSTGAIIRASSHEDPDKMFEDMKVVESEKVPEFSRKDLMEIIQKSQFFQDIFSEQPDPMTIQFGHVCENPNEWEQRFEQRDFNKNHHQGKMRWGNKNGDYGEHYWDLGHAG
;
A
#
# COMPACT_ATOMS: atom_id res chain seq x y z
N MET A 1 65.38 -8.50 -4.95
CA MET A 1 64.01 -8.84 -5.38
C MET A 1 63.11 -7.70 -4.93
N SER A 2 62.54 -6.98 -5.89
CA SER A 2 61.82 -5.71 -5.72
C SER A 2 60.45 -5.91 -5.10
N ASN A 3 60.25 -5.46 -3.86
CA ASN A 3 58.92 -5.32 -3.26
C ASN A 3 58.29 -4.02 -3.74
N VAL A 4 57.44 -4.10 -4.76
CA VAL A 4 56.59 -3.01 -5.19
C VAL A 4 55.44 -2.90 -4.19
N CYS A 5 55.59 -2.00 -3.22
CA CYS A 5 54.52 -1.65 -2.29
C CYS A 5 53.54 -0.73 -3.01
N SER A 6 52.39 -1.25 -3.45
CA SER A 6 51.33 -0.43 -4.02
C SER A 6 50.62 0.33 -2.90
N ASN A 7 51.07 1.56 -2.64
CA ASN A 7 50.28 2.56 -1.92
C ASN A 7 49.08 2.92 -2.81
N VAL A 8 47.95 2.25 -2.59
CA VAL A 8 46.69 2.65 -3.19
C VAL A 8 46.20 3.85 -2.40
N ASP A 9 46.36 5.05 -2.97
CA ASP A 9 45.88 6.29 -2.39
C ASP A 9 44.39 6.15 -2.00
N HIS A 10 44.06 6.42 -0.73
CA HIS A 10 42.68 6.32 -0.22
C HIS A 10 41.68 7.16 -1.03
N LYS A 11 42.16 8.24 -1.68
CA LYS A 11 41.39 9.05 -2.62
C LYS A 11 41.05 8.28 -3.91
N CYS A 12 42.00 7.50 -4.44
CA CYS A 12 41.77 6.62 -5.59
C CYS A 12 40.78 5.51 -5.26
N LEU A 13 40.87 4.93 -4.05
CA LEU A 13 39.91 3.92 -3.59
C LEU A 13 38.49 4.51 -3.46
N LEU A 14 38.37 5.71 -2.89
CA LEU A 14 37.08 6.40 -2.76
C LEU A 14 36.48 6.76 -4.13
N CYS A 15 37.28 7.28 -5.06
CA CYS A 15 36.84 7.55 -6.43
C CYS A 15 36.38 6.27 -7.14
N PHE A 16 37.09 5.15 -6.96
CA PHE A 16 36.70 3.88 -7.53
C PHE A 16 35.35 3.39 -6.97
N LEU A 17 35.13 3.49 -5.66
CA LEU A 17 33.85 3.14 -5.04
C LEU A 17 32.70 4.01 -5.54
N ILE A 18 32.91 5.32 -5.69
CA ILE A 18 31.89 6.25 -6.24
C ILE A 18 31.56 5.87 -7.70
N ILE A 19 32.56 5.57 -8.52
CA ILE A 19 32.36 5.15 -9.92
C ILE A 19 31.56 3.84 -9.97
N VAL A 20 31.88 2.86 -9.13
CA VAL A 20 31.12 1.60 -9.05
C VAL A 20 29.66 1.84 -8.67
N VAL A 21 29.39 2.68 -7.67
CA VAL A 21 28.01 3.04 -7.27
C VAL A 21 27.27 3.72 -8.41
N ILE A 22 27.91 4.66 -9.13
CA ILE A 22 27.29 5.34 -10.28
C ILE A 22 26.96 4.33 -11.39
N LEU A 23 27.88 3.41 -11.71
CA LEU A 23 27.68 2.40 -12.76
C LEU A 23 26.55 1.42 -12.41
N VAL A 24 26.42 1.01 -11.14
CA VAL A 24 25.32 0.16 -10.66
C VAL A 24 23.98 0.89 -10.74
N ASN A 25 23.95 2.18 -10.42
CA ASN A 25 22.72 2.98 -10.55
C ASN A 25 22.33 3.23 -12.01
N LEU A 26 23.30 3.44 -12.92
CA LEU A 26 23.05 3.55 -14.35
C LEU A 26 22.53 2.24 -14.96
N SER A 27 23.09 1.08 -14.58
CA SER A 27 22.60 -0.21 -15.08
C SER A 27 21.20 -0.52 -14.55
N THR A 28 20.92 -0.23 -13.28
CA THR A 28 19.58 -0.38 -12.69
C THR A 28 18.56 0.56 -13.36
N GLY A 29 18.92 1.82 -13.59
CA GLY A 29 18.09 2.78 -14.32
C GLY A 29 17.88 2.41 -15.80
N ALA A 30 18.87 1.79 -16.45
CA ALA A 30 18.75 1.29 -17.81
C ALA A 30 17.86 0.05 -17.89
N ILE A 31 17.89 -0.84 -16.90
CA ILE A 31 17.00 -2.01 -16.82
C ILE A 31 15.54 -1.56 -16.63
N ILE A 32 15.28 -0.59 -15.75
CA ILE A 32 13.93 -0.03 -15.52
C ILE A 32 13.40 0.69 -16.78
N ARG A 33 14.28 1.41 -17.51
CA ARG A 33 13.89 2.11 -18.74
C ARG A 33 13.74 1.16 -19.94
N ALA A 34 14.47 0.05 -19.97
CA ALA A 34 14.30 -1.02 -20.96
C ALA A 34 13.04 -1.85 -20.69
N SER A 35 12.61 -2.01 -19.43
CA SER A 35 11.33 -2.63 -19.09
C SER A 35 10.12 -1.71 -19.30
N SER A 36 10.32 -0.41 -19.54
CA SER A 36 9.23 0.55 -19.76
C SER A 36 9.01 0.92 -21.23
N HIS A 37 9.67 0.26 -22.19
CA HIS A 37 9.40 0.43 -23.61
C HIS A 37 8.39 -0.61 -24.10
N GLU A 38 7.22 -0.67 -23.47
CA GLU A 38 6.05 -1.24 -24.11
C GLU A 38 5.49 -0.16 -25.05
N ASP A 39 5.66 -0.42 -26.34
CA ASP A 39 5.19 0.40 -27.46
C ASP A 39 3.65 0.48 -27.41
N PRO A 40 3.04 1.64 -27.08
CA PRO A 40 1.60 1.75 -26.83
C PRO A 40 0.76 1.49 -28.10
N ASP A 41 1.38 1.52 -29.27
CA ASP A 41 0.70 1.35 -30.56
C ASP A 41 0.44 -0.14 -30.91
N LYS A 42 1.02 -1.10 -30.18
CA LYS A 42 0.77 -2.53 -30.42
C LYS A 42 -0.39 -3.14 -29.64
N MET A 43 -1.00 -2.42 -28.69
CA MET A 43 -2.15 -2.95 -27.96
C MET A 43 -3.47 -2.89 -28.75
N PHE A 44 -3.49 -2.26 -29.93
CA PHE A 44 -4.72 -2.09 -30.71
C PHE A 44 -4.97 -3.16 -31.79
N GLU A 45 -3.95 -3.92 -32.20
CA GLU A 45 -4.06 -4.85 -33.33
C GLU A 45 -4.45 -6.29 -32.96
N ASP A 46 -4.62 -6.62 -31.67
CA ASP A 46 -5.10 -7.94 -31.24
C ASP A 46 -6.48 -7.91 -30.58
N MET A 47 -7.19 -6.78 -30.65
CA MET A 47 -8.63 -6.78 -30.44
C MET A 47 -9.32 -7.37 -31.68
N LYS A 48 -9.14 -8.68 -31.85
CA LYS A 48 -10.08 -9.50 -32.58
C LYS A 48 -11.44 -9.20 -31.98
N VAL A 49 -12.30 -8.54 -32.74
CA VAL A 49 -13.72 -8.38 -32.43
C VAL A 49 -14.24 -9.79 -32.16
N VAL A 50 -14.30 -10.14 -30.88
CA VAL A 50 -15.01 -11.31 -30.41
C VAL A 50 -16.45 -11.01 -30.77
N GLU A 51 -16.88 -11.67 -31.82
CA GLU A 51 -18.26 -11.82 -32.23
C GLU A 51 -19.14 -11.89 -30.97
N SER A 52 -20.04 -10.92 -30.85
CA SER A 52 -20.85 -10.63 -29.68
C SER A 52 -21.24 -11.90 -28.92
N GLU A 53 -20.51 -12.22 -27.86
CA GLU A 53 -20.98 -13.19 -26.88
C GLU A 53 -22.26 -12.58 -26.33
N LYS A 54 -23.39 -13.29 -26.47
CA LYS A 54 -24.69 -12.84 -25.98
C LYS A 54 -24.51 -12.37 -24.54
N VAL A 55 -24.60 -11.06 -24.32
CA VAL A 55 -24.54 -10.48 -22.98
C VAL A 55 -25.54 -11.28 -22.13
N PRO A 56 -25.09 -11.97 -21.07
CA PRO A 56 -26.00 -12.72 -20.22
C PRO A 56 -27.11 -11.78 -19.78
N GLU A 57 -28.36 -12.13 -20.10
CA GLU A 57 -29.51 -11.32 -19.72
C GLU A 57 -29.70 -11.46 -18.19
N PHE A 58 -28.95 -10.67 -17.43
CA PHE A 58 -29.07 -10.62 -15.98
C PHE A 58 -30.48 -10.10 -15.63
N SER A 59 -31.21 -10.86 -14.82
CA SER A 59 -32.50 -10.39 -14.36
C SER A 59 -32.31 -9.14 -13.50
N ARG A 60 -33.34 -8.29 -13.42
CA ARG A 60 -33.32 -7.13 -12.50
C ARG A 60 -33.02 -7.53 -11.05
N LYS A 61 -33.40 -8.76 -10.65
CA LYS A 61 -33.12 -9.29 -9.30
C LYS A 61 -31.63 -9.59 -9.13
N ASP A 62 -31.00 -10.21 -10.13
CA ASP A 62 -29.58 -10.52 -10.09
C ASP A 62 -28.73 -9.24 -10.09
N LEU A 63 -29.13 -8.23 -10.88
CA LEU A 63 -28.50 -6.90 -10.86
C LEU A 63 -28.63 -6.23 -9.49
N MET A 64 -29.81 -6.29 -8.86
CA MET A 64 -30.03 -5.75 -7.51
C MET A 64 -29.19 -6.48 -6.47
N GLU A 65 -29.08 -7.81 -6.54
CA GLU A 65 -28.25 -8.60 -5.63
C GLU A 65 -26.76 -8.26 -5.78
N ILE A 66 -26.28 -8.08 -7.02
CA ILE A 66 -24.91 -7.65 -7.29
C ILE A 66 -24.67 -6.24 -6.73
N ILE A 67 -25.58 -5.30 -7.00
CA ILE A 67 -25.47 -3.91 -6.51
C ILE A 67 -25.46 -3.88 -4.98
N GLN A 68 -26.30 -4.67 -4.33
CA GLN A 68 -26.28 -4.79 -2.86
C GLN A 68 -24.95 -5.35 -2.39
N LYS A 69 -24.46 -6.45 -2.96
CA LYS A 69 -23.16 -7.04 -2.57
C LYS A 69 -21.96 -6.13 -2.86
N SER A 70 -22.07 -5.22 -3.82
CA SER A 70 -20.99 -4.30 -4.20
C SER A 70 -20.99 -2.98 -3.44
N GLN A 71 -21.98 -2.71 -2.58
CA GLN A 71 -22.00 -1.50 -1.75
C GLN A 71 -20.97 -1.66 -0.63
N PHE A 72 -19.80 -1.07 -0.85
CA PHE A 72 -18.71 -1.05 0.11
C PHE A 72 -18.23 0.37 0.30
N PHE A 73 -18.01 0.78 1.54
CA PHE A 73 -17.37 2.03 1.90
C PHE A 73 -16.09 1.71 2.69
N GLN A 74 -15.00 2.40 2.36
CA GLN A 74 -13.77 2.34 3.12
C GLN A 74 -13.09 3.70 3.10
N ASP A 75 -12.71 4.16 4.29
CA ASP A 75 -11.87 5.33 4.50
C ASP A 75 -10.69 4.96 5.40
N ILE A 76 -9.52 5.51 5.09
CA ILE A 76 -8.28 5.27 5.81
C ILE A 76 -7.74 6.63 6.22
N PHE A 77 -7.43 6.78 7.51
CA PHE A 77 -6.77 7.98 8.01
C PHE A 77 -5.38 7.63 8.55
N SER A 78 -4.46 8.56 8.36
CA SER A 78 -3.13 8.52 8.98
C SER A 78 -2.66 9.95 9.16
N GLU A 79 -2.27 10.28 10.39
CA GLU A 79 -1.78 11.59 10.76
C GLU A 79 -0.56 11.46 11.66
N GLN A 80 0.41 12.35 11.48
CA GLN A 80 1.58 12.47 12.33
C GLN A 80 1.53 13.85 13.01
N PRO A 81 0.80 14.00 14.13
CA PRO A 81 0.63 15.29 14.80
C PRO A 81 1.95 15.85 15.36
N ASP A 82 2.90 14.97 15.68
CA ASP A 82 4.26 15.34 16.06
C ASP A 82 5.26 14.27 15.56
N PRO A 83 6.57 14.57 15.48
CA PRO A 83 7.56 13.64 14.92
C PRO A 83 7.60 12.27 15.60
N MET A 84 7.09 12.16 16.83
CA MET A 84 7.19 10.99 17.69
C MET A 84 5.84 10.37 18.03
N THR A 85 4.75 10.86 17.42
CA THR A 85 3.41 10.30 17.55
C THR A 85 2.82 10.07 16.17
N ILE A 86 2.25 8.89 15.96
CA ILE A 86 1.46 8.57 14.77
C ILE A 86 0.06 8.13 15.19
N GLN A 87 -0.95 8.61 14.49
CA GLN A 87 -2.34 8.20 14.62
C GLN A 87 -2.80 7.62 13.29
N PHE A 88 -3.50 6.48 13.33
CA PHE A 88 -3.93 5.81 12.11
C PHE A 88 -5.13 4.91 12.37
N GLY A 89 -5.82 4.55 11.29
CA GLY A 89 -6.93 3.63 11.36
C GLY A 89 -7.86 3.75 10.17
N HIS A 90 -9.05 3.20 10.32
CA HIS A 90 -9.99 3.06 9.21
C HIS A 90 -11.44 2.98 9.66
N VAL A 91 -12.31 3.27 8.71
CA VAL A 91 -13.74 2.95 8.76
C VAL A 91 -14.05 2.12 7.54
N CYS A 92 -14.68 0.97 7.72
CA CYS A 92 -15.21 0.17 6.61
C CYS A 92 -16.63 -0.29 6.88
N GLU A 93 -17.43 -0.35 5.81
CA GLU A 93 -18.84 -0.74 5.86
C GLU A 93 -19.21 -1.54 4.60
N ASN A 94 -19.95 -2.61 4.80
CA ASN A 94 -20.64 -3.36 3.77
C ASN A 94 -22.07 -3.66 4.26
N PRO A 95 -22.97 -4.25 3.44
CA PRO A 95 -24.36 -4.44 3.84
C PRO A 95 -24.56 -5.44 4.98
N ASN A 96 -23.54 -6.20 5.36
CA ASN A 96 -23.59 -7.20 6.41
C ASN A 96 -22.88 -6.76 7.69
N GLU A 97 -21.85 -5.91 7.61
CA GLU A 97 -20.99 -5.56 8.72
C GLU A 97 -20.29 -4.22 8.52
N TRP A 98 -19.89 -3.61 9.63
CA TRP A 98 -19.07 -2.41 9.67
C TRP A 98 -18.02 -2.52 10.77
N GLU A 99 -16.87 -1.89 10.56
CA GLU A 99 -15.79 -1.80 11.53
C GLU A 99 -15.22 -0.37 11.56
N GLN A 100 -14.87 0.10 12.75
CA GLN A 100 -14.13 1.33 12.98
C GLN A 100 -12.94 1.02 13.90
N ARG A 101 -11.73 1.35 13.45
CA ARG A 101 -10.50 1.17 14.22
C ARG A 101 -9.71 2.45 14.23
N PHE A 102 -9.28 2.88 15.42
CA PHE A 102 -8.44 4.04 15.61
C PHE A 102 -7.32 3.67 16.58
N GLU A 103 -6.08 3.88 16.18
CA GLU A 103 -4.89 3.58 16.97
C GLU A 103 -3.97 4.79 17.00
N GLN A 104 -3.25 4.94 18.10
CA GLN A 104 -2.19 5.92 18.28
C GLN A 104 -0.96 5.25 18.88
N ARG A 105 0.20 5.62 18.34
CA ARG A 105 1.50 5.19 18.84
C ARG A 105 2.34 6.40 19.21
N ASP A 106 2.73 6.51 20.48
CA ASP A 106 3.69 7.47 21.00
C ASP A 106 5.04 6.75 21.18
N PHE A 107 5.99 7.05 20.30
CA PHE A 107 7.31 6.43 20.29
C PHE A 107 8.20 6.92 21.45
N ASN A 108 7.95 8.11 22.01
CA ASN A 108 8.74 8.63 23.14
C ASN A 108 8.46 7.81 24.41
N LYS A 109 7.19 7.48 24.64
CA LYS A 109 6.74 6.74 25.81
C LYS A 109 6.65 5.24 25.56
N ASN A 110 6.92 4.79 24.33
CA ASN A 110 6.64 3.43 23.88
C ASN A 110 5.20 3.01 24.23
N HIS A 111 4.26 3.95 24.07
CA HIS A 111 2.89 3.81 24.53
C HIS A 111 1.97 3.68 23.33
N HIS A 112 1.15 2.62 23.33
CA HIS A 112 0.24 2.29 22.24
C HIS A 112 -1.17 2.29 22.81
N GLN A 113 -2.09 2.99 22.16
CA GLN A 113 -3.48 3.05 22.60
C GLN A 113 -4.42 2.95 21.41
N GLY A 114 -5.65 2.53 21.66
CA GLY A 114 -6.61 2.44 20.58
C GLY A 114 -8.00 2.03 20.99
N LYS A 115 -8.88 2.09 20.01
CA LYS A 115 -10.28 1.71 20.10
C LYS A 115 -10.70 0.99 18.83
N MET A 116 -11.56 0.00 19.01
CA MET A 116 -12.21 -0.74 17.94
C MET A 116 -13.70 -0.82 18.22
N ARG A 117 -14.51 -0.59 17.21
CA ARG A 117 -15.95 -0.84 17.23
C ARG A 117 -16.33 -1.62 15.99
N TRP A 118 -17.29 -2.52 16.13
CA TRP A 118 -17.80 -3.30 15.01
C TRP A 118 -19.27 -3.61 15.23
N GLY A 119 -19.99 -3.83 14.14
CA GLY A 119 -21.35 -4.32 14.21
C GLY A 119 -21.76 -5.06 12.95
N ASN A 120 -22.87 -5.79 13.03
CA ASN A 120 -23.41 -6.53 11.90
C ASN A 120 -24.91 -6.27 11.68
N LYS A 121 -25.44 -6.75 10.56
CA LYS A 121 -26.85 -6.61 10.19
C LYS A 121 -27.85 -7.29 11.14
N ASN A 122 -27.38 -8.21 11.99
CA ASN A 122 -28.22 -8.89 12.97
C ASN A 122 -28.33 -8.09 14.28
N GLY A 123 -27.59 -6.98 14.40
CA GLY A 123 -27.53 -6.17 15.60
C GLY A 123 -26.46 -6.61 16.59
N ASP A 124 -25.62 -7.60 16.26
CA ASP A 124 -24.46 -7.90 17.09
C ASP A 124 -23.49 -6.72 17.03
N TYR A 125 -22.93 -6.38 18.18
CA TYR A 125 -22.12 -5.19 18.37
C TYR A 125 -21.03 -5.45 19.40
N GLY A 126 -19.86 -4.85 19.19
CA GLY A 126 -18.78 -4.89 20.17
C GLY A 126 -17.92 -3.63 20.13
N GLU A 127 -17.43 -3.27 21.31
CA GLU A 127 -16.42 -2.23 21.48
C GLU A 127 -15.24 -2.79 22.28
N HIS A 128 -14.04 -2.41 21.87
CA HIS A 128 -12.82 -2.73 22.60
C HIS A 128 -11.95 -1.48 22.70
N TYR A 129 -11.48 -1.19 23.90
CA TYR A 129 -10.61 -0.07 24.21
C TYR A 129 -9.40 -0.59 24.99
N TRP A 130 -8.21 -0.14 24.63
CA TRP A 130 -7.00 -0.45 25.37
C TRP A 130 -6.16 0.80 25.53
N ASP A 131 -5.58 0.94 26.71
CA ASP A 131 -4.64 2.01 27.07
C ASP A 131 -5.15 3.44 26.85
N LEU A 132 -6.47 3.59 26.65
CA LEU A 132 -7.18 4.86 26.74
C LEU A 132 -7.51 5.09 28.22
N GLY A 133 -6.93 6.15 28.80
CA GLY A 133 -7.23 6.53 30.18
C GLY A 133 -8.75 6.61 30.39
N HIS A 134 -9.26 5.90 31.39
CA HIS A 134 -10.67 5.95 31.76
C HIS A 134 -11.01 7.33 32.31
N ALA A 135 -11.39 8.27 31.45
CA ALA A 135 -12.11 9.48 31.87
C ALA A 135 -13.61 9.12 31.88
N GLY A 136 -14.07 8.61 33.03
CA GLY A 136 -15.49 8.61 33.40
C GLY A 136 -15.91 9.97 33.94
#